data_AF-A0ABC9G4U6-F1
#
_entry.id   AF-A0ABC9G4U6-F1
#
_cell.length_a   1.000
_cell.length_b   1.000
_cell.length_c   1.000
_cell.angle_alpha   90.00
_cell.angle_beta   90.00
_cell.angle_gamma   90.00
#
_symmetry.space_group_name_H-M   'P 1'
#
loop_
_entity.id
_entity.type
_entity.pdbx_description
1 polymer ?
#
loop_
_entity_poly.entity_id
_entity_poly.type
_entity_poly.pdbx_seq_one_letter_code
_entity_poly.pdbx_strand_id
1 'polypeptide(L)'
;MWYTYLSQLPSYYTILAAFNDFEVEALQQVDDAIWVAQKANSAIKSDWEDATPLMKELEFKPKLLMFKSWLWAFATVSSRTLHIAWDEAGCLCPVGDLFNYAAPDDTSFEEENIAEVERLTDGGYEDCNGYCLYARTNYKKGEQVLLGYGTYTNLELLEHYGFLLSENPNEKTFIQLDVDICSTGAWPKDSLYIHPNGHPSFALLCALRLWATPANHKKAVSHQIYSGSMLSTENEMEIMKWLINKCEGALQQLPTTVEFDESLLIFLCKIQSSTNCKTDVKQSGFEQEFAAFLRFHRFELDCSDNGQLPARLLRSLERWKLAVQWRFNYKKTLKKCVSYCESLVHELALHLNQQ
;
A
#
# COMPACT_ATOMS: atom_id res chain seq x y z
N MET A 1 24.75 9.00 24.79
CA MET A 1 23.58 8.36 25.42
C MET A 1 22.92 7.35 24.48
N TRP A 2 22.50 7.75 23.27
CA TRP A 2 21.71 6.91 22.35
C TRP A 2 22.49 5.93 21.45
N TYR A 3 23.81 5.76 21.64
CA TYR A 3 24.63 4.92 20.74
C TYR A 3 24.11 3.48 20.63
N THR A 4 23.76 2.86 21.77
CA THR A 4 23.22 1.50 21.79
C THR A 4 21.95 1.40 20.95
N TYR A 5 20.99 2.31 21.13
CA TYR A 5 19.76 2.34 20.33
C TYR A 5 20.04 2.55 18.84
N LEU A 6 20.79 3.59 18.49
CA LEU A 6 21.11 3.90 17.09
C LEU A 6 21.88 2.77 16.38
N SER A 7 22.67 1.98 17.11
CA SER A 7 23.38 0.83 16.57
C SER A 7 22.49 -0.38 16.24
N GLN A 8 21.28 -0.44 16.80
CA GLN A 8 20.30 -1.49 16.53
C GLN A 8 19.33 -1.12 15.39
N LEU A 9 19.31 0.14 14.95
CA LEU A 9 18.44 0.57 13.87
C LEU A 9 18.81 -0.11 12.54
N PRO A 10 17.84 -0.35 11.64
CA PRO A 10 18.09 -0.88 10.32
C PRO A 10 19.15 -0.07 9.56
N SER A 11 20.04 -0.76 8.84
CA SER A 11 21.07 -0.09 8.02
C SER A 11 20.55 0.48 6.70
N TYR A 12 19.33 0.10 6.29
CA TYR A 12 18.61 0.60 5.12
C TYR A 12 17.11 0.40 5.32
N TYR A 13 16.32 1.08 4.50
CA TYR A 13 14.87 1.00 4.46
C TYR A 13 14.39 0.81 3.02
N THR A 14 13.14 0.38 2.89
CA THR A 14 12.45 0.09 1.62
C THR A 14 11.21 0.97 1.46
N ILE A 15 11.20 2.15 2.08
CA ILE A 15 10.14 3.15 1.90
C ILE A 15 10.11 3.68 0.46
N LEU A 16 8.96 4.18 -0.02
CA LEU A 16 8.83 4.71 -1.39
C LEU A 16 9.89 5.77 -1.73
N ALA A 17 10.26 6.63 -0.78
CA ALA A 17 11.29 7.66 -0.98
C ALA A 17 12.70 7.10 -1.24
N ALA A 18 12.90 5.79 -1.07
CA ALA A 18 14.14 5.09 -1.39
C ALA A 18 14.09 4.38 -2.77
N PHE A 19 12.98 4.47 -3.49
CA PHE A 19 12.82 3.83 -4.80
C PHE A 19 13.55 4.64 -5.86
N ASN A 20 14.31 3.97 -6.72
CA ASN A 20 14.85 4.58 -7.94
C ASN A 20 13.84 4.48 -9.10
N ASP A 21 14.16 5.16 -10.21
CA ASP A 21 13.28 5.27 -11.37
C ASP A 21 12.78 3.90 -11.89
N PHE A 22 13.63 2.86 -11.90
CA PHE A 22 13.22 1.52 -12.32
C PHE A 22 12.15 0.92 -11.39
N GLU A 23 12.31 1.10 -10.08
CA GLU A 23 11.37 0.56 -9.08
C GLU A 23 10.06 1.34 -9.07
N VAL A 24 10.11 2.66 -9.31
CA VAL A 24 8.92 3.51 -9.48
C VAL A 24 8.16 3.13 -10.74
N GLU A 25 8.84 2.99 -11.88
CA GLU A 25 8.23 2.53 -13.14
C GLU A 25 7.63 1.12 -13.01
N ALA A 26 8.19 0.28 -12.12
CA ALA A 26 7.65 -1.04 -11.84
C ALA A 26 6.28 -1.02 -11.13
N LEU A 27 5.78 0.11 -10.63
CA LEU A 27 4.37 0.26 -10.20
C LEU A 27 3.38 0.28 -11.40
N GLN A 28 3.90 0.28 -12.64
CA GLN A 28 3.21 0.05 -13.92
C GLN A 28 2.02 0.97 -14.25
N GLN A 29 2.31 2.24 -14.53
CA GLN A 29 1.35 3.22 -15.07
C GLN A 29 0.05 3.37 -14.28
N VAL A 30 -0.02 2.86 -13.04
CA VAL A 30 -1.05 3.30 -12.11
C VAL A 30 -0.61 4.70 -11.67
N ASP A 31 -1.14 5.71 -12.37
CA ASP A 31 -0.70 7.11 -12.28
C ASP A 31 -0.59 7.59 -10.84
N ASP A 32 -1.57 7.26 -10.00
CA ASP A 32 -1.58 7.63 -8.59
C ASP A 32 -0.39 7.04 -7.81
N ALA A 33 -0.06 5.77 -8.01
CA ALA A 33 1.05 5.12 -7.30
C ALA A 33 2.42 5.65 -7.74
N ILE A 34 2.58 5.87 -9.06
CA ILE A 34 3.79 6.51 -9.60
C ILE A 34 3.92 7.93 -9.07
N TRP A 35 2.82 8.69 -9.07
CA TRP A 35 2.82 10.06 -8.59
C TRP A 35 3.18 10.14 -7.10
N VAL A 36 2.62 9.27 -6.25
CA VAL A 36 2.97 9.20 -4.82
C VAL A 36 4.47 8.92 -4.65
N ALA A 37 5.01 7.94 -5.36
CA ALA A 37 6.43 7.60 -5.26
C ALA A 37 7.35 8.75 -5.75
N GLN A 38 7.02 9.38 -6.88
CA GLN A 38 7.77 10.52 -7.41
C GLN A 38 7.69 11.75 -6.50
N LYS A 39 6.52 12.00 -5.93
CA LYS A 39 6.30 13.07 -4.95
C LYS A 39 7.15 12.84 -3.71
N ALA A 40 7.14 11.62 -3.14
CA ALA A 40 7.96 11.28 -1.98
C ALA A 40 9.46 11.47 -2.25
N ASN A 41 9.94 11.00 -3.41
CA ASN A 41 11.33 11.17 -3.85
C ASN A 41 11.72 12.65 -4.04
N SER A 42 10.82 13.46 -4.61
CA SER A 42 11.11 14.87 -4.87
C SER A 42 11.06 15.70 -3.60
N ALA A 43 10.08 15.44 -2.72
CA ALA A 43 9.91 16.13 -1.44
C ALA A 43 11.15 15.94 -0.57
N ILE A 44 11.58 14.69 -0.35
CA ILE A 44 12.72 14.42 0.53
C ILE A 44 14.03 15.03 -0.01
N LYS A 45 14.17 15.10 -1.34
CA LYS A 45 15.33 15.72 -1.97
C LYS A 45 15.32 17.24 -1.78
N SER A 46 14.15 17.86 -1.96
CA SER A 46 13.96 19.29 -1.66
C SER A 46 14.30 19.58 -0.20
N ASP A 47 13.75 18.81 0.74
CA ASP A 47 13.98 19.00 2.18
C ASP A 47 15.48 18.89 2.54
N TRP A 48 16.19 17.95 1.92
CA TRP A 48 17.64 17.81 2.10
C TRP A 48 18.40 19.02 1.56
N GLU A 49 18.06 19.49 0.36
CA GLU A 49 18.69 20.65 -0.27
C GLU A 49 18.45 21.91 0.57
N ASP A 50 17.23 22.10 1.07
CA ASP A 50 16.82 23.23 1.90
C ASP A 50 17.47 23.20 3.30
N ALA A 51 17.63 22.02 3.91
CA ALA A 51 18.29 21.87 5.20
C ALA A 51 19.83 21.93 5.13
N THR A 52 20.42 21.69 3.96
CA THR A 52 21.88 21.59 3.78
C THR A 52 22.66 22.84 4.20
N PRO A 53 22.23 24.08 3.88
CA PRO A 53 22.91 25.29 4.36
C PRO A 53 23.02 25.34 5.88
N LEU A 54 21.91 25.08 6.59
CA LEU A 54 21.88 25.07 8.06
C LEU A 54 22.75 23.95 8.63
N MET A 55 22.69 22.74 8.09
CA MET A 55 23.55 21.63 8.55
C MET A 55 25.04 21.94 8.39
N LYS A 56 25.42 22.71 7.36
CA LYS A 56 26.80 23.17 7.18
C LYS A 56 27.20 24.26 8.19
N GLU A 57 26.30 25.20 8.47
CA GLU A 57 26.50 26.22 9.51
C GLU A 57 26.67 25.59 10.90
N LEU A 58 25.91 24.53 11.18
CA LEU A 58 26.04 23.72 12.40
C LEU A 58 27.24 22.75 12.39
N GLU A 59 28.12 22.86 11.39
CA GLU A 59 29.36 22.08 11.27
C GLU A 59 29.16 20.55 11.28
N PHE A 60 28.06 20.06 10.67
CA PHE A 60 27.82 18.62 10.57
C PHE A 60 28.94 17.95 9.78
N LYS A 61 29.35 16.75 10.23
CA LYS A 61 30.38 15.96 9.55
C LYS A 61 29.97 15.69 8.09
N PRO A 62 30.91 15.69 7.12
CA PRO A 62 30.57 15.51 5.69
C PRO A 62 29.73 14.27 5.38
N LYS A 63 29.89 13.18 6.14
CA LYS A 63 29.08 11.97 5.99
C LYS A 63 27.59 12.20 6.28
N LEU A 64 27.26 13.08 7.24
CA LEU A 64 25.88 13.41 7.61
C LEU A 64 25.22 14.38 6.63
N LEU A 65 26.02 15.14 5.88
CA LEU A 65 25.53 16.03 4.82
C LEU A 65 25.12 15.28 3.54
N MET A 66 25.43 13.98 3.43
CA MET A 66 25.10 13.20 2.25
C MET A 66 23.59 12.91 2.18
N PHE A 67 23.00 13.03 0.99
CA PHE A 67 21.58 12.67 0.77
C PHE A 67 21.22 11.27 1.28
N LYS A 68 22.10 10.26 1.12
CA LYS A 68 21.85 8.91 1.64
C LYS A 68 21.68 8.86 3.17
N SER A 69 22.37 9.75 3.90
CA SER A 69 22.28 9.82 5.36
C SER A 69 21.03 10.57 5.79
N TRP A 70 20.64 11.60 5.04
CA TRP A 70 19.35 12.25 5.18
C TRP A 70 18.19 11.28 4.94
N LEU A 71 18.20 10.55 3.82
CA LEU A 71 17.18 9.54 3.50
C LEU A 71 17.06 8.47 4.58
N TRP A 72 18.20 7.99 5.11
CA TRP A 72 18.18 7.04 6.23
C TRP A 72 17.55 7.63 7.50
N ALA A 73 17.88 8.89 7.83
CA ALA A 73 17.33 9.56 9.01
C ALA A 73 15.82 9.82 8.85
N PHE A 74 15.40 10.32 7.69
CA PHE A 74 13.99 10.50 7.34
C PHE A 74 13.22 9.18 7.42
N ALA A 75 13.74 8.10 6.81
CA ALA A 75 13.08 6.81 6.85
C ALA A 75 12.97 6.25 8.28
N THR A 76 14.00 6.49 9.11
CA THR A 76 13.96 6.12 10.53
C THR A 76 12.83 6.88 11.23
N VAL A 77 12.74 8.20 11.07
CA VAL A 77 11.69 9.02 11.70
C VAL A 77 10.31 8.62 11.18
N SER A 78 10.11 8.55 9.86
CA SER A 78 8.81 8.25 9.26
C SER A 78 8.26 6.88 9.65
N SER A 79 9.13 5.87 9.85
CA SER A 79 8.69 4.49 10.12
C SER A 79 8.60 4.12 11.61
N ARG A 80 9.12 4.96 12.52
CA ARG A 80 9.31 4.60 13.94
C ARG A 80 8.82 5.63 14.94
N THR A 81 8.38 6.81 14.47
CA THR A 81 7.91 7.86 15.36
C THR A 81 6.61 7.45 16.04
N LEU A 82 6.58 7.58 17.36
CA LEU A 82 5.39 7.43 18.19
C LEU A 82 4.85 8.79 18.59
N HIS A 83 3.52 8.92 18.60
CA HIS A 83 2.85 10.17 18.95
C HIS A 83 3.01 10.51 20.43
N ILE A 84 3.24 11.78 20.74
CA ILE A 84 3.19 12.34 22.10
C ILE A 84 2.41 13.65 22.09
N ALA A 85 1.66 13.93 23.15
CA ALA A 85 0.67 15.00 23.15
C ALA A 85 1.26 16.43 23.12
N TRP A 86 2.53 16.61 23.51
CA TRP A 86 3.18 17.92 23.63
C TRP A 86 4.16 18.23 22.50
N ASP A 87 4.34 17.33 21.54
CA ASP A 87 5.22 17.57 20.38
C ASP A 87 4.59 16.95 19.12
N GLU A 88 4.26 17.81 18.16
CA GLU A 88 3.68 17.39 16.87
C GLU A 88 4.62 16.49 16.07
N ALA A 89 5.94 16.60 16.29
CA ALA A 89 6.92 15.73 15.64
C ALA A 89 6.97 14.32 16.24
N GLY A 90 6.36 14.10 17.41
CA GLY A 90 6.40 12.82 18.11
C GLY A 90 7.76 12.50 18.73
N CYS A 91 8.02 11.22 19.00
CA CYS A 91 9.29 10.77 19.56
C CYS A 91 9.72 9.40 19.03
N LEU A 92 11.04 9.14 19.07
CA LEU A 92 11.56 7.78 18.95
C LEU A 92 11.62 7.16 20.35
N CYS A 93 10.96 6.04 20.54
CA CYS A 93 10.92 5.33 21.81
C CYS A 93 11.72 4.02 21.70
N PRO A 94 12.98 3.96 22.18
CA PRO A 94 13.75 2.72 22.18
C PRO A 94 12.98 1.58 22.83
N VAL A 95 13.08 0.37 22.26
CA VAL A 95 12.26 -0.81 22.58
C VAL A 95 10.81 -0.69 22.10
N GLY A 96 10.17 0.47 22.29
CA GLY A 96 8.80 0.71 21.85
C GLY A 96 8.61 0.71 20.33
N ASP A 97 9.65 1.08 19.59
CA ASP A 97 9.68 1.11 18.12
C ASP A 97 10.19 -0.21 17.48
N LEU A 98 10.32 -1.29 18.27
CA LEU A 98 10.76 -2.61 17.78
C LEU A 98 9.60 -3.53 17.38
N PHE A 99 8.39 -3.25 17.87
CA PHE A 99 7.22 -4.06 17.55
C PHE A 99 6.85 -3.89 16.08
N ASN A 100 6.41 -4.98 15.44
CA ASN A 100 5.99 -4.98 14.05
C ASN A 100 4.48 -4.75 13.91
N TYR A 101 4.04 -4.46 12.68
CA TYR A 101 2.66 -4.12 12.37
C TYR A 101 1.75 -5.34 12.26
N ALA A 102 0.55 -5.23 12.84
CA ALA A 102 -0.63 -6.02 12.49
C ALA A 102 -1.75 -5.05 12.12
N ALA A 103 -2.35 -5.25 10.94
CA ALA A 103 -3.49 -4.45 10.54
C ALA A 103 -4.63 -4.60 11.56
N PRO A 104 -5.30 -3.51 11.96
CA PRO A 104 -6.55 -3.63 12.69
C PRO A 104 -7.62 -4.25 11.78
N ASP A 105 -8.33 -5.26 12.31
CA ASP A 105 -9.51 -5.84 11.67
C ASP A 105 -10.77 -5.10 12.17
N ASP A 106 -11.68 -4.75 11.25
CA ASP A 106 -12.97 -4.10 11.59
C ASP A 106 -13.83 -4.93 12.55
N THR A 107 -13.66 -6.25 12.56
CA THR A 107 -14.41 -7.17 13.44
C THR A 107 -14.03 -7.06 14.92
N SER A 108 -12.90 -6.42 15.24
CA SER A 108 -12.50 -6.19 16.64
C SER A 108 -13.39 -5.20 17.39
N PHE A 109 -14.34 -4.54 16.71
CA PHE A 109 -15.32 -3.64 17.32
C PHE A 109 -16.68 -4.28 17.60
N GLU A 110 -16.98 -5.48 17.10
CA GLU A 110 -18.37 -5.98 17.11
C GLU A 110 -18.72 -6.95 18.25
N GLU A 111 -17.79 -7.67 18.90
CA GLU A 111 -18.15 -8.54 20.02
C GLU A 111 -17.10 -8.61 21.14
N GLU A 112 -17.59 -8.41 22.38
CA GLU A 112 -17.02 -8.66 23.72
C GLU A 112 -16.43 -7.46 24.50
N ASN A 113 -17.21 -7.05 25.53
CA ASN A 113 -16.88 -6.16 26.67
C ASN A 113 -16.72 -4.65 26.43
N ILE A 114 -17.86 -3.95 26.56
CA ILE A 114 -18.05 -2.49 26.64
C ILE A 114 -17.16 -1.79 27.70
N ALA A 115 -16.44 -2.51 28.56
CA ALA A 115 -15.54 -1.95 29.58
C ALA A 115 -14.08 -1.75 29.11
N GLU A 116 -13.63 -2.38 28.01
CA GLU A 116 -12.24 -2.24 27.50
C GLU A 116 -12.15 -1.38 26.22
N VAL A 117 -13.28 -0.85 25.75
CA VAL A 117 -13.43 -0.10 24.48
C VAL A 117 -12.82 1.32 24.52
N GLU A 118 -12.23 1.77 25.63
CA GLU A 118 -11.70 3.14 25.73
C GLU A 118 -10.30 3.32 25.10
N ARG A 119 -9.52 2.26 24.86
CA ARG A 119 -8.21 2.39 24.21
C ARG A 119 -8.31 2.15 22.70
N LEU A 120 -8.48 3.24 21.96
CA LEU A 120 -8.44 3.29 20.49
C LEU A 120 -7.04 3.06 19.90
N THR A 121 -5.99 2.96 20.73
CA THR A 121 -4.60 2.79 20.31
C THR A 121 -3.87 1.75 21.16
N ASP A 122 -2.89 1.09 20.57
CA ASP A 122 -2.08 0.05 21.22
C ASP A 122 -1.03 0.60 22.19
N GLY A 123 -1.03 1.92 22.38
CA GLY A 123 -0.16 2.58 23.33
C GLY A 123 -0.26 4.09 23.27
N GLY A 124 0.34 4.70 24.27
CA GLY A 124 0.38 6.14 24.44
C GLY A 124 1.33 6.53 25.55
N TYR A 125 1.66 7.81 25.62
CA TYR A 125 2.40 8.34 26.74
C TYR A 125 1.47 8.62 27.92
N GLU A 126 1.81 8.07 29.07
CA GLU A 126 0.95 8.10 30.26
C GLU A 126 1.62 8.83 31.44
N ASP A 127 0.82 9.13 32.46
CA ASP A 127 1.22 9.84 33.69
C ASP A 127 2.34 9.15 34.48
N CYS A 128 2.66 7.89 34.15
CA CYS A 128 3.85 7.21 34.64
C CYS A 128 5.17 7.76 34.06
N ASN A 129 5.10 8.83 33.26
CA ASN A 129 6.23 9.47 32.58
C ASN A 129 6.94 8.49 31.63
N GLY A 130 6.14 7.65 30.96
CA GLY A 130 6.60 6.59 30.08
C GLY A 130 5.61 6.32 28.96
N TYR A 131 6.12 5.76 27.86
CA TYR A 131 5.29 5.24 26.78
C TYR A 131 4.84 3.83 27.14
N CYS A 132 3.54 3.62 27.28
CA CYS A 132 2.96 2.33 27.61
C CYS A 132 2.41 1.68 26.34
N LEU A 133 2.76 0.40 26.15
CA LEU A 133 2.28 -0.42 25.03
C LEU A 133 1.44 -1.57 25.58
N TYR A 134 0.30 -1.84 24.94
CA TYR A 134 -0.67 -2.81 25.36
C TYR A 134 -0.89 -3.85 24.27
N ALA A 135 -0.95 -5.12 24.67
CA ALA A 135 -1.26 -6.20 23.75
C ALA A 135 -2.75 -6.16 23.36
N ARG A 136 -3.05 -6.12 22.07
CA ARG A 136 -4.44 -6.19 21.54
C ARG A 136 -5.07 -7.57 21.68
N THR A 137 -4.25 -8.60 21.84
CA THR A 137 -4.69 -9.99 21.89
C THR A 137 -3.80 -10.81 22.81
N ASN A 138 -4.27 -12.00 23.16
CA ASN A 138 -3.53 -12.94 23.98
C ASN A 138 -2.47 -13.66 23.13
N TYR A 139 -1.19 -13.43 23.43
CA TYR A 139 -0.06 -14.09 22.78
C TYR A 139 0.39 -15.33 23.55
N LYS A 140 0.71 -16.41 22.82
CA LYS A 140 1.37 -17.59 23.39
C LYS A 140 2.87 -17.36 23.50
N LYS A 141 3.50 -18.07 24.44
CA LYS A 141 4.96 -18.04 24.59
C LYS A 141 5.64 -18.45 23.27
N GLY A 142 6.49 -17.55 22.75
CA GLY A 142 7.21 -17.74 21.49
C GLY A 142 6.55 -17.08 20.28
N GLU A 143 5.33 -16.56 20.41
CA GLU A 143 4.70 -15.74 19.37
C GLU A 143 5.26 -14.31 19.40
N GLN A 144 5.31 -13.70 18.21
CA GLN A 144 5.68 -12.30 18.06
C GLN A 144 4.52 -11.40 18.50
N VAL A 145 4.80 -10.42 19.35
CA VAL A 145 3.86 -9.37 19.73
C VAL A 145 3.84 -8.30 18.62
N LEU A 146 2.65 -7.89 18.21
CA LEU A 146 2.43 -6.95 17.10
C LEU A 146 1.59 -5.76 17.58
N LEU A 147 1.72 -4.61 16.90
CA LEU A 147 0.93 -3.41 17.14
C LEU A 147 0.19 -2.97 15.87
N GLY A 148 -0.98 -2.35 16.01
CA GLY A 148 -1.67 -1.59 14.99
C GLY A 148 -1.14 -0.16 14.96
N TYR A 149 -0.46 0.20 13.87
CA TYR A 149 0.05 1.56 13.66
C TYR A 149 -1.05 2.55 13.22
N GLY A 150 -2.23 2.03 12.87
CA GLY A 150 -3.31 2.73 12.20
C GLY A 150 -3.89 1.90 11.05
N THR A 151 -4.94 2.42 10.42
CA THR A 151 -5.55 1.84 9.20
C THR A 151 -4.86 2.40 7.96
N TYR A 152 -4.03 1.60 7.31
CA TYR A 152 -3.28 2.01 6.12
C TYR A 152 -3.56 1.11 4.92
N THR A 153 -3.63 1.72 3.75
CA THR A 153 -3.50 1.03 2.46
C THR A 153 -2.08 0.51 2.28
N ASN A 154 -1.89 -0.47 1.39
CA ASN A 154 -0.56 -0.97 1.08
C ASN A 154 0.35 0.11 0.48
N LEU A 155 -0.21 1.09 -0.25
CA LEU A 155 0.61 2.18 -0.78
C LEU A 155 1.15 3.07 0.34
N GLU A 156 0.33 3.39 1.35
CA GLU A 156 0.75 4.16 2.54
C GLU A 156 1.72 3.36 3.41
N LEU A 157 1.50 2.04 3.56
CA LEU A 157 2.46 1.17 4.26
C LEU A 157 3.82 1.17 3.57
N LEU A 158 3.83 1.15 2.23
CA LEU A 158 5.06 1.23 1.45
C LEU A 158 5.68 2.63 1.53
N GLU A 159 4.88 3.68 1.57
CA GLU A 159 5.35 5.07 1.69
C GLU A 159 6.06 5.32 3.02
N HIS A 160 5.46 4.92 4.13
CA HIS A 160 5.92 5.29 5.46
C HIS A 160 6.78 4.22 6.14
N TYR A 161 6.53 2.93 5.88
CA TYR A 161 7.17 1.83 6.61
C TYR A 161 7.99 0.88 5.72
N GLY A 162 7.75 0.89 4.41
CA GLY A 162 8.55 0.14 3.44
C GLY A 162 8.19 -1.34 3.34
N PHE A 163 6.95 -1.73 3.66
CA PHE A 163 6.46 -3.09 3.48
C PHE A 163 5.02 -3.10 2.98
N LEU A 164 4.55 -4.29 2.60
CA LEU A 164 3.18 -4.55 2.14
C LEU A 164 2.63 -5.75 2.91
N LEU A 165 1.32 -5.79 3.12
CA LEU A 165 0.63 -6.98 3.56
C LEU A 165 0.13 -7.78 2.35
N SER A 166 0.24 -9.10 2.41
CA SER A 166 -0.27 -9.98 1.35
C SER A 166 -1.79 -9.91 1.23
N GLU A 167 -2.48 -9.84 2.37
CA GLU A 167 -3.92 -9.62 2.46
C GLU A 167 -4.12 -8.49 3.48
N ASN A 168 -4.27 -7.26 2.99
CA ASN A 168 -4.51 -6.08 3.82
C ASN A 168 -6.03 -5.86 3.95
N PRO A 169 -6.64 -5.98 5.13
CA PRO A 169 -8.07 -5.73 5.29
C PRO A 169 -8.44 -4.25 5.01
N ASN A 170 -7.49 -3.34 5.22
CA ASN A 170 -7.68 -1.89 5.04
C ASN A 170 -7.29 -1.40 3.63
N GLU A 171 -7.11 -2.30 2.66
CA GLU A 171 -6.77 -1.91 1.29
C GLU A 171 -7.90 -1.11 0.64
N LYS A 172 -7.52 -0.07 -0.10
CA LYS A 172 -8.45 0.71 -0.92
C LYS A 172 -7.92 0.75 -2.34
N THR A 173 -8.60 0.03 -3.24
CA THR A 173 -8.25 0.04 -4.67
C THR A 173 -9.07 1.11 -5.39
N PHE A 174 -8.40 2.12 -5.90
CA PHE A 174 -9.03 3.21 -6.65
C PHE A 174 -9.09 2.88 -8.14
N ILE A 175 -10.18 3.29 -8.79
CA ILE A 175 -10.33 3.25 -10.24
C ILE A 175 -10.58 4.66 -10.75
N GLN A 176 -10.15 4.96 -11.98
CA GLN A 176 -10.40 6.25 -12.58
C GLN A 176 -11.90 6.42 -12.86
N LEU A 177 -12.53 7.35 -12.14
CA LEU A 177 -13.94 7.68 -12.29
C LEU A 177 -14.13 8.81 -13.30
N ASP A 178 -15.23 8.76 -14.02
CA ASP A 178 -15.64 9.85 -14.91
C ASP A 178 -15.99 11.10 -14.09
N VAL A 179 -15.71 12.30 -14.63
CA VAL A 179 -15.90 13.58 -13.92
C VAL A 179 -17.34 13.74 -13.42
N ASP A 180 -18.31 13.26 -14.18
CA ASP A 180 -19.73 13.35 -13.83
C ASP A 180 -20.07 12.52 -12.59
N ILE A 181 -19.42 11.37 -12.38
CA ILE A 181 -19.63 10.52 -11.19
C ILE A 181 -19.09 11.24 -9.96
N CYS A 182 -17.89 11.82 -10.08
CA CYS A 182 -17.26 12.61 -9.01
C CYS A 182 -18.08 13.85 -8.64
N SER A 183 -18.80 14.44 -9.61
CA SER A 183 -19.58 15.67 -9.42
C SER A 183 -21.02 15.41 -8.93
N THR A 184 -21.52 14.17 -9.08
CA THR A 184 -22.91 13.82 -8.78
C THR A 184 -23.15 13.56 -7.29
N GLY A 185 -22.12 13.11 -6.55
CA GLY A 185 -22.20 12.79 -5.12
C GLY A 185 -21.56 13.84 -4.22
N ALA A 186 -21.91 13.80 -2.92
CA ALA A 186 -21.23 14.57 -1.87
C ALA A 186 -20.05 13.82 -1.24
N TRP A 187 -19.69 12.65 -1.79
CA TRP A 187 -18.67 11.78 -1.23
C TRP A 187 -17.26 12.29 -1.58
N PRO A 188 -16.33 12.33 -0.61
CA PRO A 188 -14.91 12.53 -0.87
C PRO A 188 -14.34 11.47 -1.81
N LYS A 189 -13.33 11.82 -2.63
CA LYS A 189 -12.73 10.90 -3.63
C LYS A 189 -12.09 9.67 -3.00
N ASP A 190 -11.45 9.84 -1.85
CA ASP A 190 -10.82 8.79 -1.05
C ASP A 190 -11.83 7.79 -0.44
N SER A 191 -13.13 8.11 -0.49
CA SER A 191 -14.22 7.21 -0.12
C SER A 191 -14.73 6.35 -1.28
N LEU A 192 -14.30 6.63 -2.52
CA LEU A 192 -14.78 5.96 -3.73
C LEU A 192 -13.79 4.90 -4.21
N TYR A 193 -13.79 3.74 -3.54
CA TYR A 193 -12.83 2.66 -3.80
C TYR A 193 -13.49 1.28 -3.82
N ILE A 194 -12.70 0.27 -4.18
CA ILE A 194 -13.02 -1.16 -4.15
C ILE A 194 -12.26 -1.79 -2.97
N HIS A 195 -12.98 -2.54 -2.14
CA HIS A 195 -12.45 -3.28 -1.00
C HIS A 195 -11.60 -4.49 -1.45
N PRO A 196 -10.73 -5.04 -0.58
CA PRO A 196 -9.84 -6.16 -0.94
C PRO A 196 -10.59 -7.46 -1.32
N ASN A 197 -11.86 -7.59 -0.92
CA ASN A 197 -12.75 -8.68 -1.32
C ASN A 197 -13.38 -8.49 -2.72
N GLY A 198 -13.15 -7.34 -3.37
CA GLY A 198 -13.72 -6.98 -4.66
C GLY A 198 -15.03 -6.20 -4.57
N HIS A 199 -15.60 -6.01 -3.38
CA HIS A 199 -16.85 -5.25 -3.24
C HIS A 199 -16.58 -3.76 -3.43
N PRO A 200 -17.42 -3.04 -4.21
CA PRO A 200 -17.39 -1.59 -4.24
C PRO A 200 -17.76 -1.03 -2.86
N SER A 201 -17.07 0.03 -2.42
CA SER A 201 -17.42 0.74 -1.18
C SER A 201 -18.86 1.27 -1.22
N PHE A 202 -19.45 1.44 -0.04
CA PHE A 202 -20.80 2.01 0.10
C PHE A 202 -20.96 3.35 -0.63
N ALA A 203 -19.98 4.24 -0.49
CA ALA A 203 -19.97 5.55 -1.15
C ALA A 203 -19.89 5.42 -2.68
N LEU A 204 -19.07 4.48 -3.19
CA LEU A 204 -18.99 4.19 -4.62
C LEU A 204 -20.32 3.67 -5.18
N LEU A 205 -20.97 2.71 -4.50
CA LEU A 205 -22.30 2.23 -4.89
C LEU A 205 -23.33 3.35 -4.90
N CYS A 206 -23.37 4.19 -3.86
CA CYS A 206 -24.27 5.32 -3.79
C CYS A 206 -24.04 6.31 -4.94
N ALA A 207 -22.78 6.63 -5.23
CA ALA A 207 -22.42 7.54 -6.31
C ALA A 207 -22.85 7.00 -7.68
N LEU A 208 -22.63 5.70 -7.94
CA LEU A 208 -23.02 5.06 -9.20
C LEU A 208 -24.53 4.95 -9.37
N ARG A 209 -25.27 4.54 -8.33
CA ARG A 209 -26.75 4.49 -8.35
C ARG A 209 -27.34 5.86 -8.68
N LEU A 210 -26.80 6.90 -8.04
CA LEU A 210 -27.25 8.28 -8.26
C LEU A 210 -26.86 8.79 -9.66
N TRP A 211 -25.69 8.41 -10.16
CA TRP A 211 -25.23 8.75 -11.51
C TRP A 211 -26.10 8.11 -12.59
N ALA A 212 -26.42 6.82 -12.46
CA ALA A 212 -27.30 6.09 -13.38
C ALA A 212 -28.79 6.49 -13.27
N THR A 213 -29.16 7.31 -12.29
CA THR A 213 -30.54 7.82 -12.15
C THR A 213 -30.75 9.07 -13.02
N PRO A 214 -31.84 9.16 -13.82
CA PRO A 214 -32.19 10.37 -14.56
C PRO A 214 -32.28 11.63 -13.67
N ALA A 215 -31.77 12.76 -14.15
CA ALA A 215 -31.61 14.00 -13.36
C ALA A 215 -32.92 14.48 -12.70
N ASN A 216 -34.06 14.31 -13.36
CA ASN A 216 -35.39 14.68 -12.86
C ASN A 216 -35.87 13.78 -11.70
N HIS A 217 -35.30 12.58 -11.52
CA HIS A 217 -35.70 11.62 -10.48
C HIS A 217 -34.70 11.54 -9.31
N LYS A 218 -33.45 12.01 -9.50
CA LYS A 218 -32.38 11.94 -8.47
C LYS A 218 -32.85 12.38 -7.07
N LYS A 219 -33.52 13.53 -6.97
CA LYS A 219 -33.98 14.08 -5.67
C LYS A 219 -35.01 13.20 -4.97
N ALA A 220 -35.88 12.52 -5.74
CA ALA A 220 -36.93 11.68 -5.17
C ALA A 220 -36.36 10.39 -4.54
N VAL A 221 -35.33 9.82 -5.18
CA VAL A 221 -34.76 8.52 -4.79
C VAL A 221 -33.48 8.62 -3.95
N SER A 222 -32.89 9.81 -3.80
CA SER A 222 -31.62 10.01 -3.07
C SER A 222 -31.63 9.40 -1.66
N HIS A 223 -32.73 9.56 -0.92
CA HIS A 223 -32.84 9.01 0.44
C HIS A 223 -32.74 7.47 0.47
N GLN A 224 -33.27 6.78 -0.56
CA GLN A 224 -33.21 5.32 -0.68
C GLN A 224 -31.79 4.87 -1.04
N ILE A 225 -31.11 5.63 -1.90
CA ILE A 225 -29.70 5.36 -2.26
C ILE A 225 -28.84 5.46 -0.99
N TYR A 226 -28.97 6.55 -0.25
CA TYR A 226 -28.16 6.80 0.96
C TYR A 226 -28.57 5.93 2.16
N SER A 227 -29.70 5.21 2.10
CA SER A 227 -30.02 4.14 3.06
C SER A 227 -29.45 2.78 2.64
N GLY A 228 -28.69 2.71 1.54
CA GLY A 228 -28.10 1.48 1.01
C GLY A 228 -29.05 0.59 0.21
N SER A 229 -30.30 1.02 0.03
CA SER A 229 -31.31 0.23 -0.65
C SER A 229 -31.07 0.20 -2.17
N MET A 230 -31.34 -0.95 -2.78
CA MET A 230 -31.38 -1.07 -4.24
C MET A 230 -32.55 -0.25 -4.79
N LEU A 231 -32.32 0.53 -5.85
CA LEU A 231 -33.36 1.35 -6.48
C LEU A 231 -34.28 0.55 -7.40
N SER A 232 -33.68 -0.15 -8.35
CA SER A 232 -34.36 -1.08 -9.25
C SER A 232 -33.34 -2.08 -9.79
N THR A 233 -33.82 -3.20 -10.30
CA THR A 233 -32.97 -4.23 -10.92
C THR A 233 -32.21 -3.67 -12.12
N GLU A 234 -32.84 -2.82 -12.93
CA GLU A 234 -32.23 -2.21 -14.11
C GLU A 234 -31.09 -1.26 -13.73
N ASN A 235 -31.30 -0.42 -12.70
CA ASN A 235 -30.28 0.49 -12.20
C ASN A 235 -29.08 -0.29 -11.64
N GLU A 236 -29.34 -1.36 -10.87
CA GLU A 236 -28.27 -2.18 -10.30
C GLU A 236 -27.51 -2.94 -11.40
N MET A 237 -28.20 -3.49 -12.40
CA MET A 237 -27.54 -4.13 -13.55
C MET A 237 -26.69 -3.15 -14.37
N GLU A 238 -27.16 -1.91 -14.55
CA GLU A 238 -26.43 -0.87 -15.27
C GLU A 238 -25.11 -0.52 -14.58
N ILE A 239 -25.13 -0.25 -13.27
CA ILE A 239 -23.92 0.12 -12.52
C ILE A 239 -22.93 -1.05 -12.41
N MET A 240 -23.41 -2.29 -12.28
CA MET A 240 -22.53 -3.47 -12.20
C MET A 240 -21.87 -3.75 -13.54
N LYS A 241 -22.60 -3.64 -14.65
CA LYS A 241 -22.01 -3.71 -16.00
C LYS A 241 -21.00 -2.60 -16.25
N TRP A 242 -21.27 -1.38 -15.76
CA TRP A 242 -20.33 -0.27 -15.83
C TRP A 242 -19.04 -0.59 -15.06
N LEU A 243 -19.15 -1.11 -13.83
CA LEU A 243 -18.00 -1.51 -13.00
C LEU A 243 -17.17 -2.61 -13.66
N ILE A 244 -17.82 -3.63 -14.24
CA ILE A 244 -17.14 -4.68 -15.03
C ILE A 244 -16.31 -4.04 -16.14
N ASN A 245 -16.95 -3.26 -17.01
CA ASN A 245 -16.28 -2.62 -18.14
C ASN A 245 -15.12 -1.71 -17.70
N LYS A 246 -15.27 -0.98 -16.59
CA LYS A 246 -14.23 -0.08 -16.06
C LYS A 246 -13.05 -0.86 -15.47
N CYS A 247 -13.30 -1.91 -14.70
CA CYS A 247 -12.25 -2.75 -14.14
C CYS A 247 -11.51 -3.51 -15.24
N GLU A 248 -12.22 -4.08 -16.21
CA GLU A 248 -11.63 -4.75 -17.37
C GLU A 248 -10.83 -3.78 -18.24
N GLY A 249 -11.36 -2.58 -18.49
CA GLY A 249 -10.66 -1.53 -19.23
C GLY A 249 -9.37 -1.12 -18.53
N ALA A 250 -9.39 -0.93 -17.20
CA ALA A 250 -8.19 -0.65 -16.42
C ALA A 250 -7.18 -1.80 -16.49
N LEU A 251 -7.62 -3.06 -16.38
CA LEU A 251 -6.76 -4.23 -16.51
C LEU A 251 -6.11 -4.35 -17.89
N GLN A 252 -6.83 -4.02 -18.96
CA GLN A 252 -6.34 -4.07 -20.34
C GLN A 252 -5.29 -2.99 -20.67
N GLN A 253 -5.33 -1.86 -19.96
CA GLN A 253 -4.35 -0.79 -20.12
C GLN A 253 -3.01 -1.10 -19.44
N LEU A 254 -3.01 -2.01 -18.45
CA LEU A 254 -1.79 -2.38 -17.74
C LEU A 254 -0.90 -3.29 -18.58
N PRO A 255 0.44 -3.11 -18.53
CA PRO A 255 1.36 -3.81 -19.42
C PRO A 255 1.57 -5.28 -19.07
N THR A 256 1.19 -5.74 -17.87
CA THR A 256 1.27 -7.16 -17.48
C THR A 256 -0.02 -7.66 -16.85
N THR A 257 -0.25 -8.97 -16.94
CA THR A 257 -1.41 -9.65 -16.35
C THR A 257 -1.20 -9.99 -14.87
N VAL A 258 -2.24 -10.51 -14.21
CA VAL A 258 -2.16 -11.01 -12.84
C VAL A 258 -1.23 -12.23 -12.77
N GLU A 259 -1.38 -13.15 -13.71
CA GLU A 259 -0.64 -14.42 -13.77
C GLU A 259 0.85 -14.20 -14.04
N PHE A 260 1.16 -13.20 -14.88
CA PHE A 260 2.53 -12.78 -15.14
C PHE A 260 3.20 -12.26 -13.86
N ASP A 261 2.53 -11.37 -13.14
CA ASP A 261 3.11 -10.78 -11.92
C ASP A 261 3.21 -11.79 -10.78
N GLU A 262 2.27 -12.73 -10.65
CA GLU A 262 2.36 -13.83 -9.70
C GLU A 262 3.62 -14.66 -9.96
N SER A 263 3.84 -15.04 -11.22
CA SER A 263 5.03 -15.79 -11.64
C SER A 263 6.31 -14.99 -11.44
N LEU A 264 6.28 -13.68 -11.71
CA LEU A 264 7.41 -12.78 -11.49
C LEU A 264 7.74 -12.66 -9.99
N LEU A 265 6.75 -12.57 -9.11
CA LEU A 265 6.97 -12.52 -7.66
C LEU A 265 7.65 -13.79 -7.14
N ILE A 266 7.20 -14.97 -7.60
CA ILE A 266 7.81 -16.24 -7.26
C ILE A 266 9.29 -16.25 -7.70
N PHE A 267 9.56 -15.78 -8.92
CA PHE A 267 10.91 -15.62 -9.43
C PHE A 267 11.77 -14.67 -8.59
N LEU A 268 11.27 -13.47 -8.26
CA LEU A 268 12.01 -12.47 -7.47
C LEU A 268 12.34 -12.99 -6.07
N CYS A 269 11.40 -13.68 -5.42
CA CYS A 269 11.64 -14.38 -4.15
C CYS A 269 12.74 -15.44 -4.27
N LYS A 270 12.73 -16.23 -5.35
CA LYS A 270 13.77 -17.22 -5.62
C LYS A 270 15.14 -16.57 -5.78
N ILE A 271 15.25 -15.50 -6.58
CA ILE A 271 16.52 -14.80 -6.83
C ILE A 271 17.08 -14.14 -5.57
N GLN A 272 16.23 -13.57 -4.70
CA GLN A 272 16.70 -12.96 -3.45
C GLN A 272 17.45 -13.95 -2.55
N SER A 273 17.08 -15.23 -2.57
CA SER A 273 17.71 -16.30 -1.79
C SER A 273 18.72 -17.14 -2.57
N SER A 274 18.93 -16.82 -3.85
CA SER A 274 19.69 -17.67 -4.76
C SER A 274 21.20 -17.64 -4.48
N THR A 275 21.81 -18.82 -4.49
CA THR A 275 23.26 -19.01 -4.52
C THR A 275 23.82 -19.12 -5.94
N ASN A 276 22.95 -19.25 -6.95
CA ASN A 276 23.33 -19.32 -8.37
C ASN A 276 22.30 -18.57 -9.24
N CYS A 277 22.34 -17.24 -9.13
CA CYS A 277 21.40 -16.33 -9.80
C CYS A 277 21.32 -16.60 -11.32
N LYS A 278 22.45 -16.86 -11.97
CA LYS A 278 22.51 -17.10 -13.42
C LYS A 278 21.68 -18.31 -13.86
N THR A 279 21.79 -19.42 -13.13
CA THR A 279 21.04 -20.64 -13.47
C THR A 279 19.55 -20.45 -13.21
N ASP A 280 19.21 -19.80 -12.10
CA ASP A 280 17.83 -19.53 -11.75
C ASP A 280 17.13 -18.59 -12.73
N VAL A 281 17.83 -17.57 -13.23
CA VAL A 281 17.34 -16.68 -14.29
C VAL A 281 17.04 -17.47 -15.56
N LYS A 282 17.98 -18.28 -16.04
CA LYS A 282 17.81 -19.10 -17.26
C LYS A 282 16.68 -20.13 -17.18
N GLN A 283 16.31 -20.56 -15.97
CA GLN A 283 15.23 -21.53 -15.77
C GLN A 283 13.87 -20.86 -15.54
N SER A 284 13.84 -19.54 -15.37
CA SER A 284 12.64 -18.82 -14.93
C SER A 284 11.76 -18.31 -16.07
N GLY A 285 12.30 -18.12 -17.28
CA GLY A 285 11.62 -17.43 -18.38
C GLY A 285 11.52 -15.90 -18.21
N PHE A 286 12.13 -15.33 -17.18
CA PHE A 286 12.19 -13.88 -16.91
C PHE A 286 13.54 -13.27 -17.25
N GLU A 287 14.26 -13.83 -18.24
CA GLU A 287 15.59 -13.34 -18.59
C GLU A 287 15.57 -11.90 -19.10
N GLN A 288 14.49 -11.48 -19.76
CA GLN A 288 14.37 -10.14 -20.34
C GLN A 288 14.16 -9.09 -19.25
N GLU A 289 13.23 -9.33 -18.32
CA GLU A 289 12.92 -8.44 -17.20
C GLU A 289 14.13 -8.31 -16.28
N PHE A 290 14.79 -9.43 -15.98
CA PHE A 290 15.99 -9.41 -15.14
C PHE A 290 17.17 -8.74 -15.87
N ALA A 291 17.34 -8.95 -17.17
CA ALA A 291 18.36 -8.23 -17.94
C ALA A 291 18.11 -6.72 -17.95
N ALA A 292 16.85 -6.27 -18.03
CA ALA A 292 16.50 -4.85 -17.92
C ALA A 292 16.89 -4.26 -16.57
N PHE A 293 16.61 -4.99 -15.48
CA PHE A 293 17.04 -4.63 -14.12
C PHE A 293 18.57 -4.48 -14.02
N LEU A 294 19.33 -5.46 -14.52
CA LEU A 294 20.80 -5.41 -14.48
C LEU A 294 21.37 -4.27 -15.32
N ARG A 295 20.79 -4.05 -16.51
CA ARG A 295 21.16 -2.96 -17.42
C ARG A 295 20.94 -1.60 -16.76
N PHE A 296 19.81 -1.40 -16.08
CA PHE A 296 19.52 -0.18 -15.34
C PHE A 296 20.61 0.11 -14.29
N HIS A 297 21.04 -0.93 -13.56
CA HIS A 297 22.10 -0.80 -12.55
C HIS A 297 23.53 -0.82 -13.11
N ARG A 298 23.70 -0.91 -14.43
CA ARG A 298 25.00 -1.03 -15.13
C ARG A 298 25.84 -2.18 -14.56
N PHE A 299 25.19 -3.32 -14.34
CA PHE A 299 25.82 -4.52 -13.81
C PHE A 299 25.82 -5.63 -14.86
N GLU A 300 26.97 -6.25 -15.08
CA GLU A 300 27.12 -7.42 -15.93
C GLU A 300 27.34 -8.64 -15.04
N LEU A 301 26.60 -9.73 -15.29
CA LEU A 301 26.89 -11.00 -14.61
C LEU A 301 28.14 -11.63 -15.23
N ASP A 302 29.27 -11.56 -14.53
CA ASP A 302 30.49 -12.23 -14.93
C ASP A 302 30.28 -13.75 -15.06
N CYS A 303 30.87 -14.35 -16.10
CA CYS A 303 30.64 -15.75 -16.44
C CYS A 303 31.41 -16.76 -15.56
N SER A 304 32.35 -16.29 -14.74
CA SER A 304 33.27 -17.10 -13.94
C SER A 304 32.87 -17.25 -12.48
N ASP A 305 32.02 -16.37 -11.94
CA ASP A 305 31.59 -16.41 -10.55
C ASP A 305 30.13 -16.87 -10.44
N ASN A 306 29.92 -17.94 -9.67
CA ASN A 306 28.60 -18.32 -9.13
C ASN A 306 28.18 -17.35 -8.01
N GLY A 307 28.38 -16.04 -8.24
CA GLY A 307 28.32 -15.02 -7.22
C GLY A 307 26.89 -14.64 -6.86
N GLN A 308 26.63 -14.52 -5.56
CA GLN A 308 25.46 -13.81 -5.05
C GLN A 308 25.48 -12.35 -5.55
N LEU A 309 24.30 -11.78 -5.76
CA LEU A 309 24.18 -10.37 -6.14
C LEU A 309 24.77 -9.48 -5.04
N PRO A 310 25.49 -8.39 -5.39
CA PRO A 310 25.96 -7.41 -4.42
C PRO A 310 24.82 -6.87 -3.57
N ALA A 311 25.09 -6.55 -2.30
CA ALA A 311 24.07 -6.05 -1.36
C ALA A 311 23.27 -4.85 -1.91
N ARG A 312 23.89 -3.98 -2.71
CA ARG A 312 23.19 -2.87 -3.38
C ARG A 312 22.09 -3.35 -4.32
N LEU A 313 22.37 -4.38 -5.14
CA LEU A 313 21.39 -4.97 -6.05
C LEU A 313 20.33 -5.75 -5.30
N LEU A 314 20.68 -6.48 -4.23
CA LEU A 314 19.68 -7.18 -3.41
C LEU A 314 18.65 -6.23 -2.79
N ARG A 315 19.10 -5.08 -2.27
CA ARG A 315 18.19 -4.03 -1.76
C ARG A 315 17.30 -3.44 -2.85
N SER A 316 17.83 -3.32 -4.07
CA SER A 316 17.06 -2.87 -5.24
C SER A 316 16.03 -3.90 -5.70
N LEU A 317 16.44 -5.17 -5.74
CA LEU A 317 15.58 -6.30 -6.05
C LEU A 317 14.41 -6.41 -5.05
N GLU A 318 14.66 -6.08 -3.78
CA GLU A 318 13.62 -6.03 -2.76
C GLU A 318 12.58 -4.94 -3.00
N ARG A 319 13.01 -3.73 -3.34
CA ARG A 319 12.09 -2.64 -3.72
C ARG A 319 11.34 -2.96 -5.02
N TRP A 320 12.01 -3.58 -5.99
CA TRP A 320 11.35 -4.06 -7.20
C TRP A 320 10.27 -5.11 -6.87
N LYS A 321 10.58 -6.07 -6.00
CA LYS A 321 9.60 -7.06 -5.52
C LYS A 321 8.39 -6.39 -4.86
N LEU A 322 8.61 -5.39 -4.01
CA LEU A 322 7.51 -4.63 -3.39
C LEU A 322 6.65 -3.91 -4.45
N ALA A 323 7.25 -3.27 -5.44
CA ALA A 323 6.51 -2.65 -6.55
C ALA A 323 5.64 -3.67 -7.31
N VAL A 324 6.21 -4.83 -7.66
CA VAL A 324 5.49 -5.92 -8.33
C VAL A 324 4.36 -6.47 -7.45
N GLN A 325 4.60 -6.62 -6.15
CA GLN A 325 3.62 -7.13 -5.20
C GLN A 325 2.42 -6.18 -5.06
N TRP A 326 2.70 -4.87 -5.02
CA TRP A 326 1.66 -3.85 -4.96
C TRP A 326 0.77 -3.89 -6.21
N ARG A 327 1.34 -3.87 -7.41
CA ARG A 327 0.55 -3.89 -8.67
C ARG A 327 -0.16 -5.24 -8.89
N PHE A 328 0.41 -6.33 -8.40
CA PHE A 328 -0.26 -7.64 -8.39
C PHE A 328 -1.54 -7.58 -7.55
N ASN A 329 -1.45 -7.06 -6.33
CA ASN A 329 -2.60 -6.91 -5.43
C ASN A 329 -3.67 -5.97 -6.00
N TYR A 330 -3.27 -4.87 -6.63
CA TYR A 330 -4.16 -3.96 -7.35
C TYR A 330 -4.98 -4.71 -8.41
N LYS A 331 -4.29 -5.43 -9.32
CA LYS A 331 -4.95 -6.20 -10.39
C LYS A 331 -5.82 -7.34 -9.86
N LYS A 332 -5.37 -8.03 -8.80
CA LYS A 332 -6.14 -9.08 -8.12
C LYS A 332 -7.47 -8.52 -7.59
N THR A 333 -7.45 -7.33 -6.99
CA THR A 333 -8.66 -6.67 -6.48
C THR A 333 -9.63 -6.29 -7.61
N LEU A 334 -9.12 -5.76 -8.73
CA LEU A 334 -9.95 -5.48 -9.90
C LEU A 334 -10.60 -6.76 -10.47
N LYS A 335 -9.86 -7.87 -10.57
CA LYS A 335 -10.44 -9.17 -10.99
C LYS A 335 -11.53 -9.64 -10.04
N LYS A 336 -11.32 -9.53 -8.72
CA LYS A 336 -12.35 -9.87 -7.72
C LYS A 336 -13.61 -9.00 -7.90
N CYS A 337 -13.44 -7.71 -8.20
CA CYS A 337 -14.57 -6.82 -8.46
C CYS A 337 -15.36 -7.22 -9.71
N VAL A 338 -14.68 -7.61 -10.79
CA VAL A 338 -15.33 -8.14 -12.00
C VAL A 338 -16.16 -9.37 -11.65
N SER A 339 -15.56 -10.37 -10.99
CA SER A 339 -16.27 -11.60 -10.62
C SER A 339 -17.47 -11.36 -9.69
N TYR A 340 -17.32 -10.43 -8.73
CA TYR A 340 -18.43 -10.01 -7.85
C TYR A 340 -19.58 -9.41 -8.67
N CYS A 341 -19.29 -8.45 -9.55
CA CYS A 341 -20.30 -7.79 -10.36
C CYS A 341 -20.96 -8.76 -11.35
N GLU A 342 -20.21 -9.69 -11.95
CA GLU A 342 -20.75 -10.71 -12.86
C GLU A 342 -21.74 -11.65 -12.15
N SER A 343 -21.40 -12.10 -10.93
CA SER A 343 -22.30 -12.92 -10.11
C SER A 343 -23.60 -12.18 -9.83
N LEU A 344 -23.52 -10.91 -9.43
CA LEU A 344 -24.69 -10.11 -9.11
C LEU A 344 -25.55 -9.84 -10.35
N VAL A 345 -24.95 -9.56 -11.51
CA VAL A 345 -25.68 -9.40 -12.78
C VAL A 345 -26.43 -10.69 -13.15
N HIS A 346 -25.79 -11.85 -12.97
CA HIS A 346 -26.41 -13.14 -13.25
C HIS A 346 -27.59 -13.42 -12.29
N GLU A 347 -27.43 -13.17 -11.00
CA GLU A 347 -28.49 -13.31 -9.99
C GLU A 347 -29.70 -12.41 -10.30
N LEU A 348 -29.46 -11.13 -10.60
CA LEU A 348 -30.51 -10.17 -10.95
C LEU A 348 -31.25 -10.56 -12.24
N ALA A 349 -30.53 -11.07 -13.24
CA ALA A 349 -31.14 -11.56 -14.49
C ALA A 349 -32.05 -12.77 -14.27
N LEU A 350 -31.69 -13.67 -13.34
CA LEU A 350 -32.55 -14.81 -12.98
C LEU A 350 -33.84 -14.35 -12.30
N HIS A 351 -33.79 -13.34 -11.42
CA HIS A 351 -34.97 -12.80 -10.75
C HIS A 351 -35.93 -12.10 -11.71
N LEU A 352 -35.42 -11.41 -12.73
CA LEU A 352 -36.23 -10.80 -13.80
C LEU A 352 -36.94 -11.83 -14.67
N ASN A 353 -36.36 -13.00 -14.88
CA ASN A 353 -36.98 -14.08 -15.67
C ASN A 353 -38.03 -14.89 -14.88
N GLN A 354 -38.15 -14.66 -13.56
CA GLN A 354 -39.09 -15.33 -12.67
C GLN A 354 -40.30 -14.45 -12.29
N GLN A 355 -40.29 -13.16 -12.66
CA GLN A 355 -41.41 -12.22 -12.55
C GLN A 355 -42.12 -12.09 -13.89
#